data_AF-A0A5C7KZY1-F1
#
_entry.id   AF-A0A5C7KZY1-F1
#
_cell.length_a   1.000
_cell.length_b   1.000
_cell.length_c   1.000
_cell.angle_alpha   90.00
_cell.angle_beta   90.00
_cell.angle_gamma   90.00
#
_symmetry.space_group_name_H-M   'P 1'
#
loop_
_entity.id
_entity.type
_entity.pdbx_description
1 polymer ?
#
loop_
_entity_poly.entity_id
_entity_poly.type
_entity_poly.pdbx_seq_one_letter_code
_entity_poly.pdbx_strand_id
1 'polypeptide(L)'
;MATTFTRGQLVRWHTQGNGSRVNHVGVVVLQVPAGVPLGPLMDSLQKRYNTRAIVGRGPRSETSYLVARTGGRGLAKLHWPHTAAIRPYEDPCNATDETPPLVG
;
A
#
# COMPACT_ATOMS: atom_id res chain seq x y z
N MET A 1 4.88 -16.83 -7.06
CA MET A 1 3.54 -16.27 -7.27
C MET A 1 3.58 -14.78 -6.95
N ALA A 2 3.19 -13.91 -7.88
CA ALA A 2 3.16 -12.47 -7.62
C ALA A 2 1.97 -12.14 -6.71
N THR A 3 2.23 -11.58 -5.53
CA THR A 3 1.15 -11.17 -4.61
C THR A 3 0.33 -10.06 -5.24
N THR A 4 -0.94 -10.32 -5.50
CA THR A 4 -1.88 -9.34 -6.03
C THR A 4 -2.68 -8.74 -4.90
N PHE A 5 -2.79 -7.41 -4.86
CA PHE A 5 -3.56 -6.70 -3.84
C PHE A 5 -4.78 -6.03 -4.46
N THR A 6 -5.92 -6.08 -3.77
CA THR A 6 -7.19 -5.54 -4.25
C THR A 6 -7.41 -4.11 -3.76
N ARG A 7 -8.09 -3.28 -4.54
CA ARG A 7 -8.53 -1.95 -4.08
C ARG A 7 -9.38 -2.07 -2.81
N GLY A 8 -9.06 -1.27 -1.80
CA GLY A 8 -9.69 -1.32 -0.48
C GLY A 8 -8.98 -2.25 0.52
N GLN A 9 -8.03 -3.07 0.07
CA GLN A 9 -7.29 -3.96 0.96
C GLN A 9 -6.33 -3.17 1.86
N LEU A 10 -6.30 -3.53 3.15
CA LEU A 10 -5.31 -3.01 4.09
C LEU A 10 -3.98 -3.74 3.88
N VAL A 11 -2.91 -2.96 3.73
CA VAL A 11 -1.56 -3.46 3.50
C VAL A 11 -0.57 -2.76 4.42
N ARG A 12 0.52 -3.45 4.73
CA ARG A 12 1.68 -2.89 5.41
C ARG A 12 2.88 -2.86 4.48
N TRP A 13 3.70 -1.83 4.64
CA TRP A 13 5.00 -1.75 3.98
C TRP A 13 5.99 -1.07 4.92
N HIS A 14 7.27 -1.22 4.64
CA HIS A 14 8.31 -0.52 5.36
C HIS A 14 9.06 0.42 4.43
N THR A 15 9.50 1.54 4.97
CA THR A 15 10.51 2.39 4.32
C THR A 15 11.77 2.39 5.18
N GLN A 16 12.92 2.55 4.53
CA GLN A 16 14.19 2.71 5.21
C GLN A 16 14.56 4.20 5.15
N GLY A 17 14.67 4.83 6.32
CA GLY A 17 15.04 6.24 6.43
C GLY A 17 15.99 6.41 7.62
N ASN A 18 17.13 7.08 7.40
CA ASN A 18 18.09 7.42 8.45
C ASN A 18 18.51 6.22 9.33
N GLY A 19 18.81 5.08 8.70
CA GLY A 19 19.22 3.85 9.42
C GLY A 19 18.11 3.12 10.15
N SER A 20 16.87 3.64 10.15
CA SER A 20 15.73 3.02 10.83
C SER A 20 14.68 2.51 9.83
N ARG A 21 14.11 1.35 10.13
CA ARG A 21 13.00 0.76 9.37
C ARG A 21 11.68 1.29 9.93
N VAL A 22 10.99 2.10 9.15
CA VAL A 22 9.69 2.68 9.53
C VAL A 22 8.59 1.83 8.91
N ASN A 23 7.75 1.23 9.76
CA ASN A 23 6.57 0.50 9.32
C ASN A 23 5.42 1.47 9.04
N HIS A 24 4.69 1.19 7.96
CA HIS A 24 3.53 1.93 7.54
C HIS A 24 2.37 0.97 7.29
N VAL A 25 1.17 1.44 7.54
CA VAL A 25 -0.08 0.76 7.23
C VAL A 25 -0.93 1.70 6.40
N GLY A 26 -1.71 1.14 5.48
CA GLY A 26 -2.55 1.91 4.60
C GLY A 26 -3.42 1.05 3.71
N VAL A 27 -4.26 1.72 2.93
CA VAL A 27 -5.26 1.06 2.07
C VAL A 27 -4.85 1.17 0.62
N VAL A 28 -4.90 0.07 -0.13
CA VAL A 28 -4.67 0.08 -1.57
C VAL A 28 -5.78 0.90 -2.24
N VAL A 29 -5.42 2.00 -2.87
CA VAL A 29 -6.38 2.88 -3.57
C VAL A 29 -6.44 2.60 -5.06
N LEU A 30 -5.31 2.23 -5.67
CA LEU A 30 -5.19 2.04 -7.10
C LEU A 30 -4.09 1.03 -7.43
N GLN A 31 -4.41 0.11 -8.33
CA GLN A 31 -3.43 -0.73 -9.01
C GLN A 31 -2.96 -0.02 -10.28
N VAL A 32 -1.64 0.09 -10.43
CA VAL A 32 -0.97 0.73 -11.55
C VAL A 32 -0.28 -0.37 -12.36
N PRO A 33 -0.70 -0.62 -13.61
CA PRO A 33 -0.05 -1.58 -14.49
C PRO A 33 1.42 -1.21 -14.76
N ALA A 34 2.23 -2.22 -15.09
CA ALA A 34 3.59 -2.01 -15.56
C ALA A 34 3.60 -1.07 -16.79
N GLY A 35 4.62 -0.21 -16.87
CA GLY A 35 4.81 0.71 -18.01
C GLY A 35 3.93 1.96 -18.00
N VAL A 36 3.01 2.12 -17.04
CA VAL A 36 2.20 3.35 -16.94
C VAL A 36 3.05 4.49 -16.33
N PRO A 37 3.19 5.64 -17.02
CA PRO A 37 3.89 6.79 -16.47
C PRO A 37 3.04 7.46 -15.39
N LEU A 38 3.64 7.79 -14.23
CA LEU A 38 2.85 8.43 -13.17
C LEU A 38 2.57 9.90 -13.40
N GLY A 39 3.27 10.61 -14.28
CA GLY A 39 3.06 12.07 -14.42
C GLY A 39 1.58 12.44 -14.56
N PRO A 40 0.88 11.95 -15.61
CA PRO A 40 -0.55 12.23 -15.80
C PRO A 40 -1.44 11.63 -14.70
N LEU A 41 -1.04 10.47 -14.16
CA LEU A 41 -1.76 9.80 -13.08
C LEU A 41 -1.67 10.60 -11.77
N MET A 42 -0.53 11.26 -11.53
CA MET A 42 -0.26 12.04 -10.34
C MET A 42 -1.17 13.25 -10.29
N ASP A 43 -1.33 14.01 -11.36
CA ASP A 43 -2.23 15.17 -11.39
C ASP A 43 -3.67 14.78 -11.02
N SER A 44 -4.16 13.69 -11.61
CA SER A 44 -5.50 13.16 -11.33
C SER A 44 -5.65 12.71 -9.87
N LEU A 45 -4.63 12.05 -9.31
CA LEU A 45 -4.64 11.56 -7.94
C LEU A 45 -4.46 12.69 -6.90
N GLN A 46 -3.60 13.66 -7.18
CA GLN A 46 -3.40 14.84 -6.33
C GLN A 46 -4.70 15.63 -6.22
N LYS A 47 -5.40 15.84 -7.34
CA LYS A 47 -6.71 16.50 -7.37
C LYS A 47 -7.79 15.69 -6.64
N ARG A 48 -7.84 14.38 -6.86
CA ARG A 48 -8.87 13.50 -6.28
C ARG A 48 -8.73 13.29 -4.77
N TYR A 49 -7.49 13.15 -4.28
CA TYR A 49 -7.20 12.86 -2.88
C TYR A 49 -6.73 14.09 -2.09
N ASN A 50 -6.74 15.27 -2.72
CA ASN A 50 -6.22 16.52 -2.18
C ASN A 50 -4.84 16.31 -1.52
N THR A 51 -3.96 15.58 -2.20
CA THR A 51 -2.66 15.19 -1.65
C THR A 51 -1.55 15.92 -2.37
N ARG A 52 -0.59 16.48 -1.61
CA ARG A 52 0.55 17.22 -2.17
C ARG A 52 1.78 16.36 -2.43
N ALA A 53 1.76 15.09 -2.05
CA ALA A 53 2.93 14.22 -2.13
C ALA A 53 2.53 12.78 -2.44
N ILE A 54 2.85 12.33 -3.65
CA ILE A 54 2.95 10.90 -3.97
C ILE A 54 4.44 10.55 -3.87
N VAL A 55 4.79 9.69 -2.94
CA VAL A 55 6.18 9.28 -2.72
C VAL A 55 6.50 8.06 -3.58
N GLY A 56 7.25 8.27 -4.67
CA GLY A 56 7.77 7.22 -5.56
C GLY A 56 8.27 7.84 -6.88
N ARG A 57 9.38 7.35 -7.44
CA ARG A 57 9.94 7.86 -8.71
C ARG A 57 9.86 6.80 -9.81
N GLY A 58 9.33 7.22 -10.97
CA GLY A 58 9.55 6.58 -12.27
C GLY A 58 8.57 5.47 -12.66
N PRO A 59 8.39 5.23 -13.98
CA PRO A 59 7.63 4.09 -14.47
C PRO A 59 8.23 2.79 -13.94
N ARG A 60 7.37 1.82 -13.62
CA ARG A 60 7.80 0.54 -13.08
C ARG A 60 7.63 -0.56 -14.11
N SER A 61 8.59 -1.48 -14.11
CA SER A 61 8.61 -2.68 -14.94
C SER A 61 7.53 -3.69 -14.52
N GLU A 62 6.94 -3.52 -13.34
CA GLU A 62 5.98 -4.43 -12.74
C GLU A 62 4.75 -3.70 -12.21
N THR A 63 3.64 -4.44 -12.13
CA THR A 63 2.40 -3.98 -11.49
C THR A 63 2.68 -3.47 -10.08
N SER A 64 2.19 -2.27 -9.81
CA SER A 64 2.47 -1.55 -8.58
C SER A 64 1.21 -0.99 -7.95
N TYR A 65 1.26 -0.66 -6.66
CA TYR A 65 0.07 -0.31 -5.90
C TYR A 65 0.26 1.02 -5.20
N LEU A 66 -0.68 1.93 -5.41
CA LEU A 66 -0.78 3.15 -4.64
C LEU A 66 -1.56 2.86 -3.36
N VAL A 67 -0.99 3.32 -2.26
CA VAL A 67 -1.50 3.04 -0.91
C VAL A 67 -1.72 4.36 -0.19
N ALA A 68 -2.93 4.60 0.30
CA ALA A 68 -3.23 5.72 1.18
C ALA A 68 -2.83 5.36 2.60
N ARG A 69 -1.82 6.03 3.15
CA ARG A 69 -1.38 5.77 4.53
C ARG A 69 -2.46 6.18 5.52
N THR A 70 -2.79 5.28 6.44
CA THR A 70 -3.67 5.54 7.58
C THR A 70 -2.81 5.96 8.79
N GLY A 71 -3.24 6.95 9.58
CA GLY A 71 -2.57 7.32 10.84
C GLY A 71 -1.67 8.58 10.85
N GLY A 72 -1.90 9.56 9.97
CA GLY A 72 -1.28 10.88 10.08
C GLY A 72 -2.30 11.97 10.45
N ARG A 73 -1.95 12.91 11.34
CA ARG A 73 -2.71 14.16 11.51
C ARG A 73 -2.53 15.00 10.23
N GLY A 74 -3.47 14.91 9.29
CA GLY A 74 -3.47 15.70 8.04
C GLY A 74 -4.01 14.96 6.82
N LEU A 75 -3.95 15.61 5.65
CA LEU A 75 -4.38 15.07 4.35
C LEU A 75 -3.76 13.68 4.09
N ALA A 76 -4.56 12.76 3.54
CA ALA A 76 -4.13 11.41 3.21
C ALA A 76 -2.88 11.46 2.29
N LYS A 77 -1.73 11.01 2.81
CA LYS A 77 -0.51 10.89 2.01
C LYS A 77 -0.62 9.61 1.19
N LEU A 78 -0.52 9.75 -0.13
CA LEU A 78 -0.44 8.61 -1.04
C LEU A 78 1.02 8.17 -1.13
N HIS A 79 1.23 6.89 -0.90
CA HIS A 79 2.54 6.26 -1.02
C HIS A 79 2.51 5.32 -2.20
N TRP A 80 3.62 5.24 -2.92
CA TRP A 80 3.81 4.25 -3.97
C TRP A 80 4.94 3.29 -3.58
N PRO A 81 4.72 2.42 -2.57
CA PRO A 81 5.73 1.48 -2.11
C PRO A 81 6.11 0.47 -3.20
N HIS A 82 7.34 -0.05 -3.14
CA HIS A 82 7.78 -1.12 -4.03
C HIS A 82 6.95 -2.38 -3.75
N THR A 83 6.44 -3.06 -4.78
CA THR A 83 5.56 -4.23 -4.62
C THR A 83 6.21 -5.31 -3.75
N ALA A 84 7.51 -5.54 -3.92
CA ALA A 84 8.27 -6.47 -3.08
C ALA A 84 8.29 -6.15 -1.57
N ALA A 85 8.06 -4.88 -1.18
CA ALA A 85 8.04 -4.42 0.21
C ALA A 85 6.62 -4.40 0.83
N ILE A 86 5.58 -4.59 0.02
CA ILE A 86 4.18 -4.63 0.48
C ILE A 86 3.87 -6.04 0.98
N ARG A 87 3.16 -6.12 2.09
CA ARG A 87 2.59 -7.35 2.65
C ARG A 87 1.13 -7.11 3.02
N PRO A 88 0.29 -8.15 2.98
CA PRO A 88 -1.05 -8.03 3.57
C PRO A 88 -0.91 -7.59 5.02
N TYR A 89 -1.79 -6.68 5.45
CA TYR A 89 -1.95 -6.41 6.86
C TYR A 89 -2.87 -7.48 7.43
N GLU A 90 -2.26 -8.41 8.17
CA GLU A 90 -2.99 -9.34 9.01
C GLU A 90 -3.22 -8.62 10.32
N ASP A 91 -4.49 -8.32 10.60
CA ASP A 91 -4.87 -7.74 11.87
C ASP A 91 -4.56 -8.77 12.97
N PRO A 92 -3.72 -8.45 13.98
CA PRO A 92 -3.38 -9.41 15.02
C PRO A 92 -4.59 -9.81 15.89
N CYS A 93 -5.72 -9.10 15.82
CA CYS A 93 -6.95 -9.46 16.51
C CYS A 93 -7.89 -10.34 15.68
N ASN A 94 -7.61 -10.57 14.38
CA ASN A 94 -8.44 -11.38 13.49
C ASN A 94 -7.73 -12.64 12.98
N ALA A 95 -6.61 -13.02 13.61
CA ALA A 95 -6.13 -14.40 13.57
C ALA A 95 -7.06 -15.25 14.46
N THR A 96 -8.30 -15.42 14.01
CA THR A 96 -9.22 -16.39 14.59
C THR A 96 -8.56 -17.75 14.48
N ASP A 97 -8.06 -18.26 15.60
CA ASP A 97 -8.57 -19.48 16.21
C ASP A 97 -9.22 -20.47 15.21
N GLU A 98 -8.44 -20.96 14.24
CA GLU A 98 -8.77 -22.21 13.55
C GLU A 98 -8.06 -23.35 14.29
N THR A 99 -8.35 -23.47 15.58
CA THR A 99 -8.35 -24.79 16.21
C THR A 99 -9.70 -25.39 15.87
N PRO A 100 -9.81 -26.39 14.98
CA PRO A 100 -11.06 -27.13 14.90
C PRO A 100 -11.29 -27.78 16.27
N PRO A 101 -12.44 -27.59 16.93
CA PRO A 101 -12.77 -28.45 18.05
C PRO A 101 -12.89 -29.86 17.47
N LEU A 102 -12.00 -30.75 17.91
CA LEU A 102 -12.17 -32.19 17.71
C LEU A 102 -13.46 -32.60 18.43
N VAL A 103 -14.57 -32.57 17.70
CA VAL A 103 -15.82 -33.23 18.05
C VAL A 103 -15.90 -34.48 17.20
N GLY A 104 -15.82 -35.65 17.86
CA GLY A 104 -16.02 -36.97 17.26
C GLY A 104 -15.01 -37.99 17.74
#